data_AF-A0A7S0A641-F1
#
_entry.id   AF-A0A7S0A641-F1
#
_cell.length_a   1.000
_cell.length_b   1.000
_cell.length_c   1.000
_cell.angle_alpha   90.00
_cell.angle_beta   90.00
_cell.angle_gamma   90.00
#
_symmetry.space_group_name_H-M   'P 1'
#
loop_
_entity.id
_entity.type
_entity.pdbx_description
1 polymer ?
#
loop_
_entity_poly.entity_id
_entity_poly.type
_entity_poly.pdbx_seq_one_letter_code
_entity_poly.pdbx_strand_id
1 'polypeptide(L)'
;HFGSSHRASRVRVNFHQLHCGTPPSLGCLQCLNVACGAMASRCTAAVGLTASHRFLGATRGMKIASARPVNEGRQLDVAFVDKTAYRFHVEWMRDSSPGLVGSDFYRKSARHLFNVDQYVATDARPADDGSKLVVQFKNGTGTGVSDEYASRWLHAFAPYVGRPLHEEGRTVQPAKGLKGTGSLLDGLHKARQPW
;
A
#
# COMPACT_ATOMS: atom_id res chain seq x y z
N HIS A 1 -51.69 -19.64 26.39
CA HIS A 1 -50.45 -20.29 26.88
C HIS A 1 -49.74 -20.87 25.65
N PHE A 2 -48.61 -20.40 25.14
CA PHE A 2 -47.34 -20.04 25.77
C PHE A 2 -46.73 -18.83 25.06
N GLY A 3 -46.24 -17.85 25.83
CA GLY A 3 -45.37 -16.80 25.34
C GLY A 3 -43.92 -17.28 25.30
N SER A 4 -43.14 -16.81 24.32
CA SER A 4 -41.69 -16.96 24.35
C SER A 4 -41.04 -15.58 24.21
N SER A 5 -40.35 -15.23 25.29
CA SER A 5 -39.70 -13.96 25.57
C SER A 5 -38.22 -14.11 25.20
N HIS A 6 -37.76 -13.41 24.16
CA HIS A 6 -36.33 -13.30 23.88
C HIS A 6 -35.79 -11.99 24.45
N ARG A 7 -35.13 -12.11 25.61
CA ARG A 7 -34.32 -11.07 26.24
C ARG A 7 -33.11 -10.75 25.36
N ALA A 8 -33.04 -9.51 24.89
CA ALA A 8 -31.82 -8.92 24.37
C ALA A 8 -30.90 -8.52 25.53
N SER A 9 -29.78 -9.22 25.70
CA SER A 9 -28.72 -8.83 26.64
C SER A 9 -27.92 -7.66 26.06
N ARG A 10 -28.16 -6.45 26.58
CA ARG A 10 -27.29 -5.29 26.36
C ARG A 10 -25.98 -5.48 27.13
N VAL A 11 -24.89 -5.69 26.41
CA VAL A 11 -23.54 -5.57 26.96
C VAL A 11 -23.20 -4.07 27.04
N ARG A 12 -23.26 -3.49 28.24
CA ARG A 12 -22.68 -2.17 28.53
C ARG A 12 -21.18 -2.35 28.77
N VAL A 13 -20.36 -1.86 27.84
CA VAL A 13 -18.92 -1.70 28.08
C VAL A 13 -18.71 -0.29 28.63
N ASN A 14 -18.44 -0.18 29.94
CA ASN A 14 -17.99 1.06 30.57
C ASN A 14 -16.52 1.29 30.21
N PHE A 15 -16.26 2.29 29.37
CA PHE A 15 -14.90 2.80 29.16
C PHE A 15 -14.61 3.87 30.22
N HIS A 16 -13.75 3.54 31.18
CA HIS A 16 -13.17 4.53 32.08
C HIS A 16 -12.28 5.49 31.30
N GLN A 17 -12.53 6.78 31.52
CA GLN A 17 -11.66 7.90 31.17
C GLN A 17 -10.25 7.66 31.71
N LEU A 18 -9.27 7.50 30.82
CA LEU A 18 -7.88 7.72 31.14
C LEU A 18 -7.55 9.16 30.75
N HIS A 19 -7.47 10.02 31.77
CA HIS A 19 -6.88 11.35 31.68
C HIS A 19 -5.39 11.20 31.37
N CYS A 20 -4.97 11.57 30.17
CA CYS A 20 -3.56 11.82 29.87
C CYS A 20 -3.27 13.29 30.20
N GLY A 21 -2.47 13.49 31.25
CA GLY A 21 -1.97 14.78 31.69
C GLY A 21 -1.07 15.44 30.65
N THR A 22 -1.22 16.74 30.54
CA THR A 22 -0.31 17.69 29.90
C THR A 22 1.02 17.76 30.67
N PRO A 23 2.19 17.63 29.99
CA PRO A 23 3.44 18.10 30.56
C PRO A 23 3.63 19.62 30.30
N PRO A 24 4.24 20.35 31.25
CA PRO A 24 4.46 21.79 31.13
C PRO A 24 5.61 22.12 30.16
N SER A 25 5.41 23.24 29.47
CA SER A 25 6.44 24.07 28.85
C SER A 25 7.49 24.54 29.86
N LEU A 26 8.78 24.53 29.50
CA LEU A 26 9.80 25.59 29.73
C LEU A 26 11.24 25.07 29.52
N GLY A 27 12.10 25.94 28.97
CA GLY A 27 13.58 25.80 28.94
C GLY A 27 14.12 25.53 27.53
N CYS A 28 14.45 26.53 26.71
CA CYS A 28 15.61 27.44 26.81
C CYS A 28 16.94 26.67 26.98
N LEU A 29 17.69 26.51 25.89
CA LEU A 29 19.17 26.51 25.88
C LEU A 29 19.67 26.70 24.45
N GLN A 30 20.12 27.92 24.19
CA GLN A 30 21.07 28.25 23.13
C GLN A 30 22.40 27.56 23.45
N CYS A 31 22.97 26.83 22.50
CA CYS A 31 24.40 26.45 22.51
C CYS A 31 24.95 26.54 21.08
N LEU A 32 25.66 27.65 20.84
CA LEU A 32 27.00 27.75 20.26
C LEU A 32 27.38 26.85 19.06
N ASN A 33 27.62 27.55 17.95
CA ASN A 33 28.68 27.36 16.96
C ASN A 33 29.77 26.33 17.28
N VAL A 34 29.88 25.32 16.41
CA VAL A 34 31.17 24.71 16.06
C VAL A 34 31.24 24.56 14.54
N ALA A 35 32.05 25.43 13.92
CA ALA A 35 32.60 25.24 12.60
C ALA A 35 33.96 24.54 12.75
N CYS A 36 34.19 23.42 12.05
CA CYS A 36 35.46 23.08 11.40
C CYS A 36 35.35 21.68 10.78
N GLY A 37 35.72 21.53 9.50
CA GLY A 37 35.89 20.20 8.90
C GLY A 37 35.69 20.14 7.39
N ALA A 38 36.43 20.95 6.63
CA ALA A 38 36.62 20.71 5.21
C ALA A 38 37.47 19.44 5.01
N MET A 39 36.92 18.41 4.36
CA MET A 39 37.68 17.27 3.85
C MET A 39 37.29 17.03 2.39
N ALA A 40 38.22 17.45 1.53
CA ALA A 40 38.57 16.93 0.22
C ALA A 40 37.61 15.97 -0.50
N SER A 41 36.95 16.51 -1.52
CA SER A 41 37.08 16.08 -2.92
C SER A 41 37.68 14.69 -3.16
N ARG A 42 36.82 13.75 -3.57
CA ARG A 42 37.18 12.72 -4.56
C ARG A 42 36.06 12.64 -5.60
N CYS A 43 36.33 13.24 -6.75
CA CYS A 43 35.58 13.05 -7.97
C CYS A 43 35.82 11.61 -8.46
N THR A 44 34.81 10.75 -8.35
CA THR A 44 34.80 9.48 -9.08
C THR A 44 34.00 9.70 -10.35
N ALA A 45 34.67 9.47 -11.48
CA ALA A 45 34.21 9.74 -12.82
C ALA A 45 32.81 9.17 -13.10
N ALA A 46 31.95 10.02 -13.66
CA ALA A 46 30.72 9.65 -14.33
C ALA A 46 31.07 8.79 -15.56
N VAL A 47 30.82 7.49 -15.47
CA VAL A 47 30.68 6.66 -16.67
C VAL A 47 29.31 7.00 -17.25
N GLY A 48 29.33 7.83 -18.28
CA GLY A 48 28.18 8.17 -19.11
C GLY A 48 27.65 6.93 -19.82
N LEU A 49 26.82 6.15 -19.14
CA LEU A 49 25.81 5.35 -19.78
C LEU A 49 24.73 6.33 -20.26
N THR A 50 24.90 6.87 -21.47
CA THR A 50 23.78 7.42 -22.23
C THR A 50 22.88 6.25 -22.62
N ALA A 51 22.15 5.71 -21.63
CA ALA A 51 21.01 4.85 -21.85
C ALA A 51 20.00 5.70 -22.62
N SER A 52 19.93 5.43 -23.92
CA SER A 52 19.03 6.06 -24.86
C SER A 52 17.63 6.18 -24.23
N HIS A 53 17.21 7.41 -23.95
CA HIS A 53 15.95 7.82 -23.33
C HIS A 53 14.73 7.55 -24.25
N ARG A 54 14.63 6.35 -24.83
CA ARG A 54 13.46 5.89 -25.60
C ARG A 54 12.45 5.08 -24.77
N PHE A 55 12.47 5.20 -23.43
CA PHE A 55 11.43 4.64 -22.55
C PHE A 55 10.30 5.63 -22.20
N LEU A 56 10.35 6.87 -22.68
CA LEU A 56 9.38 7.92 -22.33
C LEU A 56 8.01 7.77 -23.02
N GLY A 57 7.85 6.83 -23.96
CA GLY A 57 6.57 6.57 -24.63
C GLY A 57 5.58 5.69 -23.84
N ALA A 58 6.06 4.88 -22.89
CA ALA A 58 5.24 3.86 -22.24
C ALA A 58 4.58 4.31 -20.92
N THR A 59 4.92 5.49 -20.39
CA THR A 59 4.40 5.93 -19.08
C THR A 59 3.04 6.62 -19.13
N ARG A 60 2.56 6.96 -20.34
CA ARG A 60 1.33 7.73 -20.52
C ARG A 60 0.05 6.97 -20.13
N GLY A 61 0.06 5.64 -20.26
CA GLY A 61 -1.07 4.77 -19.87
C GLY A 61 -1.16 4.49 -18.37
N MET A 62 -0.08 4.70 -17.61
CA MET A 62 0.01 4.33 -16.19
C MET A 62 -0.54 5.40 -15.24
N LYS A 63 -1.23 6.43 -15.75
CA LYS A 63 -1.86 7.47 -14.93
C LYS A 63 -3.22 7.02 -14.43
N ILE A 64 -3.59 7.45 -13.23
CA ILE A 64 -4.91 7.16 -12.66
C ILE A 64 -5.90 8.20 -13.19
N ALA A 65 -6.98 7.71 -13.81
CA ALA A 65 -8.07 8.53 -14.31
C ALA A 65 -9.13 8.79 -13.22
N SER A 66 -9.46 7.77 -12.44
CA SER A 66 -10.39 7.90 -11.31
C SER A 66 -10.17 6.81 -10.27
N ALA A 67 -10.60 7.07 -9.05
CA ALA A 67 -10.63 6.09 -7.98
C ALA A 67 -11.86 6.32 -7.10
N ARG A 68 -12.43 5.25 -6.55
CA ARG A 68 -13.50 5.34 -5.57
C ARG A 68 -13.51 4.17 -4.59
N PRO A 69 -13.74 4.41 -3.30
CA PRO A 69 -14.04 3.34 -2.36
C PRO A 69 -15.36 2.64 -2.75
N VAL A 70 -15.39 1.32 -2.66
CA VAL A 70 -16.58 0.50 -2.88
C VAL A 70 -16.71 -0.54 -1.77
N ASN A 71 -17.88 -1.18 -1.68
CA ASN A 71 -18.16 -2.19 -0.65
C ASN A 71 -17.85 -1.67 0.77
N GLU A 72 -18.48 -0.55 1.14
CA GLU A 72 -18.29 0.11 2.44
C GLU A 72 -16.83 0.52 2.73
N GLY A 73 -16.04 0.74 1.68
CA GLY A 73 -14.62 1.07 1.79
C GLY A 73 -13.74 -0.13 2.08
N ARG A 74 -14.23 -1.36 1.93
CA ARG A 74 -13.39 -2.58 2.00
C ARG A 74 -12.59 -2.83 0.72
N GLN A 75 -13.03 -2.23 -0.37
CA GLN A 75 -12.41 -2.36 -1.69
C GLN A 75 -12.26 -0.99 -2.34
N LEU A 76 -11.35 -0.91 -3.30
CA LEU A 76 -11.05 0.31 -4.02
C LEU A 76 -11.06 0.04 -5.52
N ASP A 77 -11.99 0.67 -6.24
CA ASP A 77 -12.02 0.63 -7.70
C ASP A 77 -11.09 1.74 -8.22
N VAL A 78 -10.10 1.38 -9.02
CA VAL A 78 -9.14 2.30 -9.64
C VAL A 78 -9.17 2.11 -11.15
N ALA A 79 -9.45 3.19 -11.88
CA ALA A 79 -9.40 3.23 -13.33
C ALA A 79 -8.18 4.02 -13.80
N PHE A 80 -7.47 3.46 -14.76
CA PHE A 80 -6.29 4.07 -15.37
C PHE A 80 -6.64 4.71 -16.71
N VAL A 81 -5.79 5.62 -17.18
CA VAL A 81 -5.99 6.35 -18.45
C VAL A 81 -5.93 5.43 -19.67
N ASP A 82 -5.24 4.29 -19.58
CA ASP A 82 -5.24 3.24 -20.60
C ASP A 82 -6.55 2.42 -20.68
N LYS A 83 -7.60 2.84 -19.95
CA LYS A 83 -8.92 2.19 -19.84
C LYS A 83 -8.91 0.86 -19.09
N THR A 84 -7.77 0.45 -18.53
CA THR A 84 -7.76 -0.67 -17.59
C THR A 84 -8.34 -0.22 -16.26
N ALA A 85 -9.05 -1.13 -15.59
CA ALA A 85 -9.66 -0.83 -14.30
C ALA A 85 -9.60 -2.07 -13.41
N TYR A 86 -9.19 -1.85 -12.16
CA TYR A 86 -8.95 -2.92 -11.19
C TYR A 86 -9.59 -2.57 -9.86
N ARG A 87 -10.04 -3.61 -9.16
CA ARG A 87 -10.55 -3.57 -7.80
C ARG A 87 -9.51 -4.12 -6.85
N PHE A 88 -8.99 -3.27 -5.98
CA PHE A 88 -8.02 -3.61 -4.96
C PHE A 88 -8.71 -3.87 -3.61
N HIS A 89 -8.17 -4.80 -2.83
CA HIS A 89 -8.57 -4.97 -1.43
C HIS A 89 -7.87 -3.92 -0.56
N VAL A 90 -8.61 -3.29 0.35
CA VAL A 90 -8.03 -2.27 1.25
C VAL A 90 -6.98 -2.85 2.19
N GLU A 91 -7.13 -4.12 2.59
CA GLU A 91 -6.12 -4.85 3.36
C GLU A 91 -4.77 -4.85 2.64
N TRP A 92 -4.76 -5.22 1.35
CA TRP A 92 -3.54 -5.22 0.55
C TRP A 92 -2.97 -3.80 0.37
N MET A 93 -3.82 -2.81 0.09
CA MET A 93 -3.39 -1.41 -0.04
C MET A 93 -2.68 -0.94 1.24
N ARG A 94 -3.25 -1.25 2.42
CA ARG A 94 -2.65 -0.88 3.69
C ARG A 94 -1.39 -1.67 4.00
N ASP A 95 -1.41 -2.96 3.75
CA ASP A 95 -0.27 -3.85 3.99
C ASP A 95 0.96 -3.47 3.17
N SER A 96 0.74 -2.93 1.98
CA SER A 96 1.77 -2.48 1.03
C SER A 96 2.11 -0.99 1.13
N SER A 97 1.58 -0.29 2.12
CA SER A 97 1.82 1.14 2.30
C SER A 97 3.31 1.44 2.49
N PRO A 98 3.91 2.35 1.70
CA PRO A 98 5.33 2.72 1.83
C PRO A 98 5.68 3.25 3.23
N GLY A 99 4.70 3.84 3.93
CA GLY A 99 4.89 4.34 5.29
C GLY A 99 5.20 3.26 6.33
N LEU A 100 4.84 2.00 6.06
CA LEU A 100 5.08 0.86 6.94
C LEU A 100 6.44 0.20 6.75
N VAL A 101 7.18 0.58 5.71
CA VAL A 101 8.50 0.03 5.38
C VAL A 101 9.61 0.91 5.98
N GLY A 102 10.55 0.30 6.68
CA GLY A 102 11.73 0.92 7.28
C GLY A 102 12.82 1.20 6.24
N SER A 103 13.91 1.84 6.68
CA SER A 103 15.08 2.11 5.84
C SER A 103 15.83 0.84 5.41
N ASP A 104 15.60 -0.26 6.12
CA ASP A 104 16.15 -1.59 5.89
C ASP A 104 15.28 -2.45 4.96
N PHE A 105 14.24 -1.87 4.35
CA PHE A 105 13.25 -2.55 3.51
C PHE A 105 12.38 -3.58 4.23
N TYR A 106 12.49 -3.70 5.56
CA TYR A 106 11.59 -4.51 6.37
C TYR A 106 10.43 -3.67 6.92
N ARG A 107 9.38 -4.35 7.42
CA ARG A 107 8.28 -3.66 8.08
C ARG A 107 8.76 -3.06 9.40
N LYS A 108 8.33 -1.83 9.70
CA LYS A 108 8.64 -1.14 10.96
C LYS A 108 8.07 -1.86 12.18
N SER A 109 6.95 -2.57 12.04
CA SER A 109 6.32 -3.32 13.13
C SER A 109 5.42 -4.45 12.64
N ALA A 110 5.47 -5.60 13.31
CA ALA A 110 4.53 -6.71 13.10
C ALA A 110 3.09 -6.37 13.52
N ARG A 111 2.91 -5.37 14.40
CA ARG A 111 1.58 -4.97 14.90
C ARG A 111 0.64 -4.54 13.77
N HIS A 112 1.17 -4.01 12.67
CA HIS A 112 0.37 -3.56 11.54
C HIS A 112 -0.38 -4.70 10.84
N LEU A 113 0.17 -5.93 10.87
CA LEU A 113 -0.46 -7.10 10.26
C LEU A 113 -1.77 -7.49 10.94
N PHE A 114 -1.83 -7.35 12.27
CA PHE A 114 -2.99 -7.75 13.06
C PHE A 114 -4.16 -6.76 13.00
N ASN A 115 -3.93 -5.55 12.48
CA ASN A 115 -4.95 -4.49 12.45
C ASN A 115 -5.37 -4.14 11.02
N VAL A 116 -4.83 -4.82 10.01
CA VAL A 116 -5.01 -4.43 8.60
C VAL A 116 -6.47 -4.62 8.14
N ASP A 117 -7.12 -5.64 8.67
CA ASP A 117 -8.52 -6.03 8.46
C ASP A 117 -9.52 -5.05 9.07
N GLN A 118 -9.08 -4.17 9.99
CA GLN A 118 -9.94 -3.17 10.61
C GLN A 118 -10.02 -1.86 9.80
N TYR A 119 -9.15 -1.69 8.80
CA TYR A 119 -9.16 -0.48 7.99
C TYR A 119 -10.25 -0.52 6.91
N VAL A 120 -10.84 0.65 6.68
CA VAL A 120 -11.69 0.92 5.52
C VAL A 120 -11.25 2.23 4.86
N ALA A 121 -11.30 2.29 3.54
CA ALA A 121 -11.06 3.49 2.77
C ALA A 121 -12.30 4.40 2.82
N THR A 122 -12.14 5.61 3.35
CA THR A 122 -13.21 6.61 3.40
C THR A 122 -13.26 7.48 2.16
N ASP A 123 -12.10 7.73 1.57
CA ASP A 123 -11.94 8.55 0.38
C ASP A 123 -10.74 8.07 -0.42
N ALA A 124 -10.79 8.26 -1.74
CA ALA A 124 -9.68 7.96 -2.62
C ALA A 124 -9.73 8.92 -3.80
N ARG A 125 -8.65 9.68 -3.99
CA ARG A 125 -8.57 10.69 -5.05
C ARG A 125 -7.23 10.60 -5.76
N PRO A 126 -7.22 10.55 -7.10
CA PRO A 126 -5.99 10.77 -7.84
C PRO A 126 -5.48 12.19 -7.60
N ALA A 127 -4.16 12.35 -7.61
CA ALA A 127 -3.54 13.67 -7.70
C ALA A 127 -3.89 14.33 -9.05
N ASP A 128 -3.79 15.66 -9.14
CA ASP A 128 -4.20 16.43 -10.33
C ASP A 128 -3.50 15.97 -11.63
N ASP A 129 -2.26 15.49 -11.52
CA ASP A 129 -1.46 15.00 -12.64
C ASP A 129 -1.68 13.50 -12.95
N GLY A 130 -2.47 12.81 -12.12
CA GLY A 130 -2.74 11.37 -12.16
C GLY A 130 -1.54 10.49 -11.79
N SER A 131 -0.45 11.05 -11.27
CA SER A 131 0.79 10.30 -10.98
C SER A 131 0.74 9.53 -9.67
N LYS A 132 -0.21 9.88 -8.79
CA LYS A 132 -0.39 9.25 -7.48
C LYS A 132 -1.87 9.07 -7.16
N LEU A 133 -2.14 8.10 -6.31
CA LEU A 133 -3.41 7.91 -5.63
C LEU A 133 -3.25 8.32 -4.17
N VAL A 134 -4.09 9.22 -3.67
CA VAL A 134 -4.18 9.54 -2.24
C VAL A 134 -5.38 8.79 -1.69
N VAL A 135 -5.17 7.91 -0.70
CA VAL A 135 -6.25 7.14 -0.06
C VAL A 135 -6.31 7.50 1.41
N GLN A 136 -7.49 7.91 1.85
CA GLN A 136 -7.78 8.14 3.26
C GLN A 136 -8.41 6.89 3.85
N PHE A 137 -7.82 6.42 4.94
CA PHE A 137 -8.28 5.24 5.66
C PHE A 137 -8.70 5.61 7.07
N LYS A 138 -9.72 4.93 7.59
CA LYS A 138 -10.07 4.93 9.01
C LYS A 138 -9.98 3.52 9.57
N ASN A 139 -9.62 3.42 10.85
CA ASN A 139 -9.75 2.18 11.62
C ASN A 139 -10.66 2.47 12.82
N GLY A 140 -11.87 1.95 12.81
CA GLY A 140 -12.85 2.15 13.87
C GLY A 140 -13.10 3.63 14.19
N THR A 141 -12.94 4.00 15.46
CA THR A 141 -13.05 5.38 15.98
C THR A 141 -11.73 6.17 15.93
N GLY A 142 -10.66 5.57 15.39
CA GLY A 142 -9.34 6.18 15.35
C GLY A 142 -9.22 7.35 14.37
N THR A 143 -8.16 8.13 14.54
CA THR A 143 -7.76 9.18 13.59
C THR A 143 -7.51 8.57 12.21
N GLY A 144 -8.07 9.21 11.17
CA GLY A 144 -7.81 8.81 9.80
C GLY A 144 -6.34 8.95 9.43
N VAL A 145 -5.85 8.06 8.57
CA VAL A 145 -4.49 8.11 8.01
C VAL A 145 -4.61 8.25 6.51
N SER A 146 -3.73 9.06 5.92
CA SER A 146 -3.67 9.25 4.47
C SER A 146 -2.39 8.64 3.94
N ASP A 147 -2.51 7.76 2.95
CA ASP A 147 -1.36 7.18 2.26
C ASP A 147 -1.36 7.57 0.78
N GLU A 148 -0.16 7.70 0.21
CA GLU A 148 0.06 7.98 -1.19
C GLU A 148 0.65 6.76 -1.91
N TYR A 149 0.11 6.44 -3.07
CA TYR A 149 0.58 5.34 -3.90
C TYR A 149 0.94 5.85 -5.30
N ALA A 150 2.15 5.53 -5.77
CA ALA A 150 2.55 5.89 -7.12
C ALA A 150 1.73 5.11 -8.16
N SER A 151 1.19 5.81 -9.16
CA SER A 151 0.31 5.23 -10.17
C SER A 151 0.99 4.10 -10.96
N ARG A 152 2.27 4.29 -11.30
CA ARG A 152 3.10 3.29 -12.00
C ARG A 152 3.27 2.01 -11.19
N TRP A 153 3.46 2.15 -9.88
CA TRP A 153 3.60 1.01 -8.99
C TRP A 153 2.26 0.27 -8.87
N LEU A 154 1.17 0.99 -8.62
CA LEU A 154 -0.17 0.39 -8.57
C LEU A 154 -0.52 -0.34 -9.86
N HIS A 155 -0.29 0.28 -11.01
CA HIS A 155 -0.58 -0.31 -12.32
C HIS A 155 0.22 -1.58 -12.57
N ALA A 156 1.52 -1.59 -12.25
CA ALA A 156 2.37 -2.76 -12.42
C ALA A 156 1.93 -3.96 -11.55
N PHE A 157 1.43 -3.71 -10.34
CA PHE A 157 0.94 -4.77 -9.44
C PHE A 157 -0.53 -5.15 -9.70
N ALA A 158 -1.32 -4.27 -10.32
CA ALA A 158 -2.77 -4.43 -10.50
C ALA A 158 -3.20 -5.80 -11.05
N PRO A 159 -2.53 -6.38 -12.06
CA PRO A 159 -2.92 -7.69 -12.60
C PRO A 159 -2.75 -8.85 -11.62
N TYR A 160 -1.91 -8.71 -10.59
CA TYR A 160 -1.56 -9.77 -9.64
C TYR A 160 -2.35 -9.68 -8.34
N VAL A 161 -2.68 -8.46 -7.90
CA VAL A 161 -3.28 -8.22 -6.58
C VAL A 161 -4.71 -7.68 -6.68
N GLY A 162 -5.08 -7.14 -7.83
CA GLY A 162 -6.39 -6.57 -8.11
C GLY A 162 -7.25 -7.52 -8.92
N ARG A 163 -8.56 -7.40 -8.76
CA ARG A 163 -9.54 -8.05 -9.63
C ARG A 163 -9.85 -7.11 -10.80
N PRO A 164 -9.68 -7.52 -12.07
CA PRO A 164 -10.06 -6.67 -13.21
C PRO A 164 -11.58 -6.41 -13.19
N LEU A 165 -11.98 -5.17 -13.48
CA LEU A 165 -13.39 -4.74 -13.52
C LEU A 165 -14.03 -4.93 -14.90
N HIS A 166 -13.22 -4.96 -15.95
CA HIS A 166 -13.66 -5.22 -17.32
C HIS A 166 -13.00 -6.50 -17.84
N GLU A 167 -13.75 -7.30 -18.62
CA GLU A 167 -13.21 -8.54 -19.20
C GLU A 167 -12.04 -8.27 -20.15
N GLU A 168 -12.01 -7.10 -20.79
CA GLU A 168 -10.91 -6.62 -21.65
C GLU A 168 -9.59 -6.43 -20.88
N GLY A 169 -9.67 -6.15 -19.57
CA GLY A 169 -8.52 -6.05 -18.67
C GLY A 169 -7.99 -7.40 -18.20
N ARG A 170 -8.60 -8.52 -18.61
CA ARG A 170 -8.13 -9.88 -18.36
C ARG A 170 -6.99 -10.24 -19.31
N THR A 171 -5.99 -9.38 -19.45
CA THR A 171 -4.75 -9.68 -20.20
C THR A 171 -3.82 -10.55 -19.38
N VAL A 172 -4.28 -11.70 -18.89
CA VAL A 172 -3.40 -12.81 -18.51
C VAL A 172 -4.18 -14.09 -18.80
N GLN A 173 -4.03 -14.62 -20.01
CA GLN A 173 -3.91 -16.07 -20.09
C GLN A 173 -2.85 -16.45 -19.06
N PRO A 174 -3.13 -17.35 -18.10
CA PRO A 174 -2.15 -17.75 -17.09
C PRO A 174 -0.85 -17.99 -17.85
N ALA A 175 0.18 -17.17 -17.57
CA ALA A 175 1.39 -17.15 -18.38
C ALA A 175 1.75 -18.60 -18.64
N LYS A 176 1.60 -19.04 -19.90
CA LYS A 176 1.76 -20.43 -20.30
C LYS A 176 3.14 -20.78 -19.82
N GLY A 177 3.21 -21.51 -18.70
CA GLY A 177 4.31 -21.39 -17.72
C GLY A 177 5.63 -21.21 -18.42
N LEU A 178 6.38 -20.14 -18.10
CA LEU A 178 7.66 -19.79 -18.74
C LEU A 178 8.47 -21.07 -18.93
N LYS A 179 8.43 -21.61 -20.15
CA LYS A 179 9.08 -22.89 -20.45
C LYS A 179 10.57 -22.62 -20.40
N GLY A 180 11.25 -23.22 -19.43
CA GLY A 180 12.71 -23.15 -19.32
C GLY A 180 13.26 -22.24 -18.24
N THR A 181 12.45 -21.58 -17.41
CA THR A 181 12.98 -20.89 -16.21
C THR A 181 13.39 -21.84 -15.08
N GLY A 182 13.26 -23.16 -15.27
CA GLY A 182 13.79 -24.15 -14.33
C GLY A 182 13.36 -23.85 -12.89
N SER A 183 12.07 -23.63 -12.66
CA SER A 183 11.57 -23.43 -11.30
C SER A 183 12.07 -24.62 -10.48
N LEU A 184 12.88 -24.35 -9.46
CA LEU A 184 13.52 -25.36 -8.63
C LEU A 184 12.49 -26.37 -8.08
N LEU A 185 11.23 -25.92 -7.95
CA LEU A 185 10.05 -26.70 -7.60
C LEU A 185 9.68 -27.76 -8.65
N ASP A 186 9.81 -27.49 -9.95
CA ASP A 186 9.53 -28.47 -11.01
C ASP A 186 10.52 -29.64 -10.97
N GLY A 187 11.78 -29.37 -10.60
CA GLY A 187 12.78 -30.39 -10.33
C GLY A 187 12.48 -31.19 -9.06
N LEU A 188 12.03 -30.50 -8.01
CA LEU A 188 11.69 -31.09 -6.72
C LEU A 188 10.47 -32.02 -6.82
N HIS A 189 9.46 -31.65 -7.61
CA HIS A 189 8.31 -32.50 -7.91
C HIS A 189 8.69 -33.77 -8.67
N LYS A 190 9.67 -33.70 -9.60
CA LYS A 190 10.16 -34.87 -10.33
C LYS A 190 11.06 -35.78 -9.49
N ALA A 191 11.79 -35.20 -8.53
CA ALA A 191 12.74 -35.94 -7.68
C ALA A 191 12.09 -36.59 -6.44
N ARG A 192 10.81 -36.29 -6.16
CA ARG A 192 10.11 -36.84 -5.00
C ARG A 192 9.74 -38.31 -5.27
N GLN A 193 10.44 -39.24 -4.62
CA GLN A 193 10.02 -40.64 -4.54
C GLN A 193 8.79 -40.76 -3.64
N PRO A 194 7.74 -41.51 -4.03
CA PRO A 194 6.71 -41.91 -3.09
C PRO A 194 7.34 -42.79 -1.99
N TRP A 195 6.87 -42.58 -0.76
CA TRP A 195 7.33 -43.33 0.43
C TRP A 195 6.97 -44.82 0.34
#